data_AF-A0A9E4UQL8-F1
#
_entry.id   AF-A0A9E4UQL8-F1
#
_cell.length_a   1.000
_cell.length_b   1.000
_cell.length_c   1.000
_cell.angle_alpha   90.00
_cell.angle_beta   90.00
_cell.angle_gamma   90.00
#
_symmetry.space_group_name_H-M   'P 1'
#
loop_
_entity.id
_entity.type
_entity.pdbx_description
1 polymer ?
#
loop_
_entity_poly.entity_id
_entity_poly.type
_entity_poly.pdbx_seq_one_letter_code
_entity_poly.pdbx_strand_id
1 'polypeptide(L)'
;MTIKLNPELNSELNSKPTATDIIRHGEIVSYELAPLGSNYTFVVKIEMEGSESLAIYKPRDGEAPLWDFPSGTLYKREYAAYLLSEILGWGIVPFTIIRDGPYGIGSVQQFVDHDPKQNYYTLQDGWADQLRVIACFDLVANSTDRKANHLLMGNGGKIWSIDHGLTFHSDMKVRTVIWDFCGEPIPAPLLKSLTKLREQLDSPVDSYPSLLEELVTLLPPEEVVALKHRLDWVLEERAFPGLPGRGRRRG
;
A
#
# COMPACT_ATOMS: atom_id res chain seq x y z
N MET A 1 -40.37 19.79 -36.11
CA MET A 1 -40.20 18.63 -35.21
C MET A 1 -39.02 18.97 -34.30
N THR A 2 -39.31 19.59 -33.14
CA THR A 2 -38.28 20.07 -32.22
C THR A 2 -37.74 18.88 -31.45
N ILE A 3 -36.48 18.53 -31.67
CA ILE A 3 -35.78 17.48 -30.92
C ILE A 3 -35.69 17.97 -29.47
N LYS A 4 -36.50 17.38 -28.58
CA LYS A 4 -36.31 17.54 -27.14
C LYS A 4 -35.05 16.77 -26.77
N LEU A 5 -33.96 17.49 -26.52
CA LEU A 5 -32.77 16.94 -25.92
C LEU A 5 -33.14 16.40 -24.53
N ASN A 6 -32.74 15.16 -24.28
CA ASN A 6 -33.05 14.41 -23.05
C ASN A 6 -32.23 15.03 -21.90
N PRO A 7 -32.87 15.60 -20.84
CA PRO A 7 -32.15 16.27 -19.76
C PRO A 7 -31.31 15.32 -18.88
N GLU A 8 -31.50 14.01 -19.00
CA GLU A 8 -30.76 12.99 -18.25
C GLU A 8 -29.38 12.66 -18.83
N LEU A 9 -29.05 13.07 -20.07
CA LEU A 9 -27.70 12.87 -20.63
C LEU A 9 -26.68 13.93 -20.20
N ASN A 10 -27.10 14.99 -19.49
CA ASN A 10 -26.22 16.09 -19.05
C ASN A 10 -25.81 16.01 -17.57
N SER A 11 -26.24 14.98 -16.82
CA SER A 11 -25.91 14.84 -15.40
C SER A 11 -24.60 14.09 -15.13
N GLU A 12 -24.13 13.25 -16.06
CA GLU A 12 -22.82 12.57 -15.94
C GLU A 12 -21.63 13.44 -16.37
N LEU A 13 -21.85 14.46 -17.22
CA LEU A 13 -20.83 15.39 -17.68
C LEU A 13 -20.44 16.49 -16.67
N ASN A 14 -21.03 16.49 -15.47
CA ASN A 14 -20.84 17.54 -14.46
C ASN A 14 -20.44 17.00 -13.07
N SER A 15 -20.09 15.73 -12.94
CA SER A 15 -19.55 15.25 -11.66
C SER A 15 -18.12 15.77 -11.51
N LYS A 16 -17.84 16.49 -10.41
CA LYS A 16 -16.47 16.93 -10.10
C LYS A 16 -15.53 15.72 -10.07
N PRO A 17 -14.29 15.84 -10.58
CA PRO A 17 -13.34 14.73 -10.55
C PRO A 17 -13.11 14.24 -9.12
N THR A 18 -13.03 12.93 -8.95
CA THR A 18 -12.72 12.35 -7.63
C THR A 18 -11.28 12.67 -7.24
N ALA A 19 -10.93 12.55 -5.94
CA ALA A 19 -9.55 12.73 -5.51
C ALA A 19 -8.57 11.81 -6.27
N THR A 20 -8.97 10.58 -6.58
CA THR A 20 -8.16 9.64 -7.36
C THR A 20 -8.03 10.04 -8.83
N ASP A 21 -9.07 10.62 -9.43
CA ASP A 21 -8.99 11.16 -10.81
C ASP A 21 -8.01 12.33 -10.87
N ILE A 22 -8.09 13.25 -9.90
CA ILE A 22 -7.17 14.39 -9.78
C ILE A 22 -5.74 13.88 -9.61
N ILE A 23 -5.49 12.92 -8.71
CA ILE A 23 -4.13 12.37 -8.50
C ILE A 23 -3.59 11.70 -9.76
N ARG A 24 -4.44 10.99 -10.50
CA ARG A 24 -4.04 10.23 -11.70
C ARG A 24 -3.73 11.17 -12.88
N HIS A 25 -4.59 12.17 -13.11
CA HIS A 25 -4.60 12.94 -14.36
C HIS A 25 -4.28 14.42 -14.20
N GLY A 26 -4.38 14.97 -12.99
CA GLY A 26 -4.15 16.39 -12.72
C GLY A 26 -2.68 16.79 -12.75
N GLU A 27 -2.43 18.09 -12.85
CA GLU A 27 -1.11 18.70 -12.87
C GLU A 27 -0.59 18.94 -11.45
N ILE A 28 0.68 18.60 -11.18
CA ILE A 28 1.34 18.98 -9.92
C ILE A 28 1.68 20.46 -9.98
N VAL A 29 0.93 21.29 -9.26
CA VAL A 29 1.05 22.76 -9.30
C VAL A 29 1.97 23.31 -8.22
N SER A 30 2.16 22.58 -7.12
CA SER A 30 3.09 22.94 -6.05
C SER A 30 3.59 21.72 -5.29
N TYR A 31 4.73 21.89 -4.63
CA TYR A 31 5.36 20.86 -3.81
C TYR A 31 6.07 21.49 -2.60
N GLU A 32 5.99 20.82 -1.46
CA GLU A 32 6.67 21.18 -0.23
C GLU A 32 7.42 19.95 0.31
N LEU A 33 8.67 20.14 0.72
CA LEU A 33 9.47 19.05 1.29
C LEU A 33 8.92 18.66 2.66
N ALA A 34 8.57 17.39 2.84
CA ALA A 34 8.16 16.87 4.14
C ALA A 34 9.39 16.79 5.08
N PRO A 35 9.31 17.29 6.32
CA PRO A 35 10.47 17.52 7.17
C PRO A 35 11.13 16.26 7.79
N LEU A 36 10.81 15.04 7.32
CA LEU A 36 11.22 13.79 7.96
C LEU A 36 11.46 12.67 6.95
N GLY A 37 12.53 11.90 7.15
CA GLY A 37 12.88 10.71 6.36
C GLY A 37 14.31 10.74 5.81
N SER A 38 14.85 9.57 5.47
CA SER A 38 16.15 9.46 4.77
C SER A 38 16.03 9.68 3.26
N ASN A 39 14.83 9.53 2.71
CA ASN A 39 14.50 9.75 1.30
C ASN A 39 13.79 11.10 1.14
N TYR A 40 13.97 11.76 0.00
CA TYR A 40 13.18 12.94 -0.33
C TYR A 40 11.71 12.57 -0.51
N THR A 41 10.85 13.23 0.28
CA THR A 41 9.40 13.05 0.26
C THR A 41 8.75 14.41 0.19
N PHE A 42 7.81 14.61 -0.72
CA PHE A 42 7.13 15.88 -0.93
C PHE A 42 5.64 15.73 -0.67
N VAL A 43 5.04 16.71 0.01
CA VAL A 43 3.60 16.93 -0.08
C VAL A 43 3.36 17.76 -1.34
N VAL A 44 2.52 17.27 -2.24
CA VAL A 44 2.22 17.95 -3.51
C VAL A 44 0.75 18.30 -3.59
N LYS A 45 0.46 19.45 -4.19
CA LYS A 45 -0.89 19.82 -4.61
C LYS A 45 -1.06 19.48 -6.08
N ILE A 46 -2.15 18.81 -6.40
CA ILE A 46 -2.51 18.38 -7.75
C ILE A 46 -3.84 19.02 -8.12
N GLU A 47 -3.91 19.65 -9.29
CA GLU A 47 -5.10 20.33 -9.78
C GLU A 47 -5.62 19.70 -11.08
N MET A 48 -6.94 19.57 -11.19
CA MET A 48 -7.64 19.15 -12.40
C MET A 48 -9.01 19.81 -12.43
N GLU A 49 -9.34 20.51 -13.52
CA GLU A 49 -10.67 21.09 -13.76
C GLU A 49 -11.19 21.96 -12.60
N GLY A 50 -10.30 22.77 -12.00
CA GLY A 50 -10.64 23.65 -10.87
C GLY A 50 -10.89 22.93 -9.55
N SER A 51 -10.60 21.63 -9.47
CA SER A 51 -10.58 20.84 -8.23
C SER A 51 -9.14 20.49 -7.85
N GLU A 52 -8.89 20.35 -6.54
CA GLU A 52 -7.55 20.04 -6.02
C GLU A 52 -7.54 18.80 -5.12
N SER A 53 -6.39 18.13 -5.08
CA SER A 53 -6.10 17.05 -4.14
C SER A 53 -4.65 17.13 -3.65
N LEU A 54 -4.41 16.63 -2.44
CA LEU A 54 -3.07 16.50 -1.88
C LEU A 54 -2.56 15.07 -2.08
N ALA A 55 -1.27 14.94 -2.33
CA ALA A 55 -0.59 13.65 -2.41
C ALA A 55 0.81 13.71 -1.79
N ILE A 56 1.34 12.55 -1.44
CA ILE A 56 2.74 12.31 -1.12
C ILE A 56 3.45 11.86 -2.39
N TYR A 57 4.46 12.60 -2.81
CA TYR A 57 5.31 12.28 -3.95
C TYR A 57 6.71 11.87 -3.48
N LYS A 58 7.15 10.68 -3.89
CA LYS A 58 8.50 10.14 -3.62
C LYS A 58 9.20 9.89 -4.97
N PRO A 59 10.08 10.79 -5.42
CA PRO A 59 10.83 10.61 -6.68
C PRO A 59 11.85 9.49 -6.55
N ARG A 60 12.08 8.76 -7.65
CA ARG A 60 13.16 7.76 -7.76
C ARG A 60 14.53 8.33 -7.40
N ASP A 61 14.82 9.51 -7.95
CA ASP A 61 16.15 10.13 -7.80
C ASP A 61 16.32 10.78 -6.42
N GLY A 62 15.27 10.77 -5.58
CA GLY A 62 15.30 11.17 -4.18
C GLY A 62 15.55 10.03 -3.19
N GLU A 63 15.73 8.80 -3.68
CA GLU A 63 16.02 7.64 -2.85
C GLU A 63 17.47 7.68 -2.33
N ALA A 64 17.63 7.48 -1.02
CA ALA A 64 18.91 7.19 -0.41
C ALA A 64 19.31 5.74 -0.73
N PRO A 65 20.57 5.49 -1.12
CA PRO A 65 21.07 4.14 -1.33
C PRO A 65 20.95 3.28 -0.08
N LEU A 66 20.50 2.03 -0.26
CA LEU A 66 20.44 1.01 0.78
C LEU A 66 21.32 -0.16 0.37
N TRP A 67 21.89 -0.86 1.35
CA TRP A 67 22.77 -2.00 1.10
C TRP A 67 22.00 -3.27 0.73
N ASP A 68 20.75 -3.38 1.17
CA ASP A 68 19.87 -4.54 1.01
C ASP A 68 18.69 -4.32 0.06
N PHE A 69 18.60 -3.17 -0.62
CA PHE A 69 17.59 -2.93 -1.66
C PHE A 69 18.23 -2.36 -2.93
N PRO A 70 17.78 -2.76 -4.13
CA PRO A 70 18.26 -2.16 -5.38
C PRO A 70 17.96 -0.66 -5.43
N SER A 71 18.95 0.16 -5.80
CA SER A 71 18.76 1.61 -5.94
C SER A 71 17.70 1.97 -6.99
N GLY A 72 16.89 3.00 -6.73
CA GLY A 72 15.92 3.53 -7.68
C GLY A 72 14.69 2.64 -7.85
N THR A 73 14.29 1.92 -6.81
CA THR A 73 13.18 0.96 -6.86
C THR A 73 12.23 1.04 -5.66
N LEU A 74 12.47 1.93 -4.68
CA LEU A 74 11.60 2.07 -3.51
C LEU A 74 10.23 2.63 -3.91
N TYR A 75 10.19 3.61 -4.83
CA TYR A 75 8.91 4.15 -5.33
C TYR A 75 8.05 3.09 -6.03
N LYS A 76 8.67 2.09 -6.66
CA LYS A 76 7.94 0.95 -7.27
C LYS A 76 7.29 0.08 -6.20
N ARG A 77 7.95 -0.09 -5.05
CA ARG A 77 7.44 -0.87 -3.92
C ARG A 77 6.26 -0.22 -3.23
N GLU A 78 6.22 1.11 -3.18
CA GLU A 78 5.03 1.86 -2.74
C GLU A 78 3.81 1.49 -3.62
N TYR A 79 3.99 1.48 -4.95
CA TYR A 79 2.91 1.11 -5.86
C TYR A 79 2.58 -0.39 -5.81
N ALA A 80 3.60 -1.27 -5.72
CA ALA A 80 3.40 -2.70 -5.56
C ALA A 80 2.61 -3.05 -4.28
N ALA A 81 2.84 -2.32 -3.19
CA ALA A 81 2.10 -2.49 -1.95
C ALA A 81 0.62 -2.09 -2.11
N TYR A 82 0.35 -0.99 -2.80
CA TYR A 82 -1.02 -0.61 -3.17
C TYR A 82 -1.70 -1.69 -4.01
N LEU A 83 -1.05 -2.16 -5.08
CA LEU A 83 -1.58 -3.23 -5.93
C LEU A 83 -1.89 -4.50 -5.14
N LEU A 84 -0.96 -4.95 -4.28
CA LEU A 84 -1.19 -6.12 -3.43
C LEU A 84 -2.40 -5.93 -2.51
N SER A 85 -2.55 -4.76 -1.89
CA SER A 85 -3.69 -4.43 -1.03
C SER A 85 -5.02 -4.49 -1.80
N GLU A 86 -5.05 -4.02 -3.05
CA GLU A 86 -6.24 -4.05 -3.91
C GLU A 86 -6.55 -5.47 -4.40
N ILE A 87 -5.54 -6.24 -4.81
CA ILE A 87 -5.71 -7.64 -5.24
C ILE A 87 -6.31 -8.49 -4.11
N LEU A 88 -5.86 -8.26 -2.87
CA LEU A 88 -6.37 -8.94 -1.68
C LEU A 88 -7.76 -8.44 -1.24
N GLY A 89 -8.21 -7.29 -1.76
CA GLY A 89 -9.45 -6.62 -1.40
C GLY A 89 -9.42 -6.02 0.00
N TRP A 90 -8.23 -5.70 0.53
CA TRP A 90 -8.07 -5.20 1.90
C TRP A 90 -8.13 -3.68 1.99
N GLY A 91 -7.76 -2.98 0.91
CA GLY A 91 -7.90 -1.53 0.80
C GLY A 91 -7.23 -0.75 1.94
N ILE A 92 -6.10 -1.24 2.46
CA ILE A 92 -5.39 -0.64 3.61
C ILE A 92 -4.31 0.36 3.19
N VAL A 93 -3.87 0.33 1.93
CA VAL A 93 -2.89 1.28 1.37
C VAL A 93 -3.65 2.37 0.61
N PRO A 94 -3.37 3.67 0.85
CA PRO A 94 -4.00 4.75 0.09
C PRO A 94 -3.72 4.62 -1.41
N PHE A 95 -4.60 5.19 -2.23
CA PHE A 95 -4.44 5.17 -3.69
C PHE A 95 -3.03 5.63 -4.07
N THR A 96 -2.30 4.79 -4.80
CA THR A 96 -0.91 5.05 -5.19
C THR A 96 -0.75 4.79 -6.67
N ILE A 97 -0.02 5.65 -7.37
CA ILE A 97 0.32 5.48 -8.78
C ILE A 97 1.77 5.88 -9.04
N ILE A 98 2.37 5.34 -10.09
CA ILE A 98 3.65 5.82 -10.62
C ILE A 98 3.39 6.81 -11.75
N ARG A 99 3.99 8.00 -11.69
CA ARG A 99 3.99 8.97 -12.79
C ARG A 99 5.14 9.97 -12.67
N ASP A 100 5.31 10.77 -13.70
CA ASP A 100 6.26 11.89 -13.69
C ASP A 100 5.82 12.99 -12.73
N GLY A 101 6.79 13.60 -12.07
CA GLY A 101 6.62 14.78 -11.23
C GLY A 101 7.81 15.75 -11.35
N PRO A 102 7.86 16.80 -10.51
CA PRO A 102 8.87 17.86 -10.61
C PRO A 102 10.33 17.39 -10.52
N TYR A 103 10.56 16.21 -9.92
CA TYR A 103 11.89 15.62 -9.74
C TYR A 103 12.01 14.25 -10.46
N GLY A 104 11.28 14.08 -11.56
CA GLY A 104 11.28 12.87 -12.39
C GLY A 104 10.21 11.85 -12.01
N ILE A 105 10.37 10.61 -12.47
CA ILE A 105 9.43 9.53 -12.17
C ILE A 105 9.42 9.19 -10.67
N GLY A 106 8.25 8.95 -10.11
CA GLY A 106 8.11 8.57 -8.72
C GLY A 106 6.73 8.03 -8.39
N SER A 107 6.54 7.61 -7.14
CA SER A 107 5.22 7.23 -6.63
C SER A 107 4.48 8.48 -6.14
N VAL A 108 3.21 8.60 -6.50
CA VAL A 108 2.27 9.61 -6.02
C VAL A 108 1.16 8.88 -5.26
N GLN A 109 1.13 9.06 -3.95
CA GLN A 109 0.19 8.40 -3.04
C GLN A 109 -0.79 9.44 -2.47
N GLN A 110 -2.07 9.13 -2.44
CA GLN A 110 -3.10 9.98 -1.84
C GLN A 110 -2.70 10.40 -0.43
N PHE A 111 -2.78 11.70 -0.15
CA PHE A 111 -2.58 12.21 1.20
C PHE A 111 -3.75 11.79 2.09
N VAL A 112 -3.45 11.17 3.22
CA VAL A 112 -4.46 10.80 4.22
C VAL A 112 -4.48 11.89 5.29
N ASP A 113 -5.61 12.59 5.39
CA ASP A 113 -5.87 13.49 6.51
C ASP A 113 -5.96 12.69 7.81
N HIS A 114 -5.17 13.10 8.80
CA HIS A 114 -5.01 12.40 10.08
C HIS A 114 -4.53 13.37 11.17
N ASP A 115 -4.76 13.02 12.43
CA ASP A 115 -4.15 13.74 13.56
C ASP A 115 -2.67 13.30 13.70
N PRO A 116 -1.68 14.19 13.51
CA PRO A 116 -0.27 13.85 13.62
C PRO A 116 0.16 13.45 15.04
N LYS A 117 -0.69 13.67 16.05
CA LYS A 117 -0.45 13.20 17.42
C LYS A 117 -0.85 11.73 17.60
N GLN A 118 -1.60 11.15 16.65
CA GLN A 118 -2.00 9.76 16.69
C GLN A 118 -1.01 8.87 15.94
N ASN A 119 -0.73 7.71 16.52
CA ASN A 119 0.06 6.63 15.92
C ASN A 119 -0.35 5.30 16.56
N TYR A 120 0.27 4.20 16.14
CA TYR A 120 0.02 2.86 16.70
C TYR A 120 -0.11 2.79 18.24
N TYR A 121 0.72 3.51 19.00
CA TYR A 121 0.68 3.45 20.48
C TYR A 121 -0.44 4.25 21.12
N THR A 122 -1.04 5.20 20.40
CA THR A 122 -2.19 5.98 20.88
C THR A 122 -3.51 5.36 20.45
N LEU A 123 -3.44 4.21 19.76
CA LEU A 123 -4.63 3.56 19.25
C LEU A 123 -5.42 2.91 20.39
N GLN A 124 -6.75 3.04 20.38
CA GLN A 124 -7.64 2.54 21.42
C GLN A 124 -8.25 1.18 21.06
N ASP A 125 -8.90 0.56 22.04
CA ASP A 125 -9.66 -0.68 21.85
C ASP A 125 -10.70 -0.56 20.73
N GLY A 126 -10.77 -1.57 19.86
CA GLY A 126 -11.72 -1.65 18.75
C GLY A 126 -11.11 -1.75 17.35
N TRP A 127 -9.79 -1.62 17.21
CA TRP A 127 -9.13 -1.66 15.90
C TRP A 127 -8.30 -2.92 15.63
N ALA A 128 -8.38 -3.90 16.54
CA ALA A 128 -7.63 -5.16 16.45
C ALA A 128 -7.83 -5.87 15.10
N ASP A 129 -9.04 -5.87 14.55
CA ASP A 129 -9.31 -6.53 13.27
C ASP A 129 -8.64 -5.82 12.09
N GLN A 130 -8.63 -4.48 12.08
CA GLN A 130 -7.90 -3.71 11.06
C GLN A 130 -6.38 -3.93 11.20
N LEU A 131 -5.87 -3.97 12.44
CA LEU A 131 -4.45 -4.23 12.70
C LEU A 131 -4.04 -5.66 12.33
N ARG A 132 -4.92 -6.67 12.47
CA ARG A 132 -4.66 -8.04 11.98
C ARG A 132 -4.53 -8.08 10.46
N VAL A 133 -5.33 -7.30 9.73
CA VAL A 133 -5.20 -7.16 8.27
C VAL A 133 -3.82 -6.60 7.92
N ILE A 134 -3.40 -5.52 8.58
CA ILE A 134 -2.11 -4.88 8.30
C ILE A 134 -0.93 -5.78 8.73
N ALA A 135 -1.02 -6.47 9.86
CA ALA A 135 -0.01 -7.43 10.30
C ALA A 135 0.14 -8.60 9.30
N CYS A 136 -0.99 -9.08 8.75
CA CYS A 136 -0.98 -10.12 7.72
C CYS A 136 -0.38 -9.59 6.42
N PHE A 137 -0.67 -8.33 6.07
CA PHE A 137 -0.07 -7.66 4.93
C PHE A 137 1.45 -7.53 5.08
N ASP A 138 1.92 -7.05 6.23
CA ASP A 138 3.36 -6.93 6.52
C ASP A 138 4.09 -8.27 6.36
N LEU A 139 3.43 -9.37 6.72
CA LEU A 139 3.96 -10.71 6.61
C LEU A 139 4.15 -11.16 5.15
N VAL A 140 3.12 -10.97 4.32
CA VAL A 140 3.12 -11.40 2.92
C VAL A 140 3.93 -10.45 2.04
N ALA A 141 3.77 -9.14 2.24
CA ALA A 141 4.55 -8.10 1.60
C ALA A 141 6.00 -8.02 2.12
N ASN A 142 6.34 -8.74 3.18
CA ASN A 142 7.66 -8.70 3.81
C ASN A 142 8.11 -7.28 4.19
N SER A 143 7.26 -6.55 4.92
CA SER A 143 7.55 -5.20 5.39
C SER A 143 8.72 -5.22 6.37
N THR A 144 9.82 -4.56 6.00
CA THR A 144 11.07 -4.57 6.77
C THR A 144 11.23 -3.32 7.63
N ASP A 145 10.27 -2.41 7.68
CA ASP A 145 10.40 -1.15 8.43
C ASP A 145 9.05 -0.58 8.88
N ARG A 146 8.10 -1.44 9.28
CA ARG A 146 6.81 -0.94 9.78
C ARG A 146 7.00 -0.28 11.15
N LYS A 147 6.83 1.04 11.19
CA LYS A 147 6.86 1.86 12.41
C LYS A 147 5.46 2.30 12.83
N ALA A 148 5.35 2.77 14.08
CA ALA A 148 4.10 3.24 14.67
C ALA A 148 3.44 4.39 13.89
N ASN A 149 4.24 5.31 13.36
CA ASN A 149 3.79 6.47 12.57
C ASN A 149 3.47 6.11 11.10
N HIS A 150 3.61 4.85 10.70
CA HIS A 150 3.19 4.39 9.37
C HIS A 150 1.73 3.91 9.36
N LEU A 151 1.06 3.98 10.51
CA LEU A 151 -0.37 3.67 10.68
C LEU A 151 -1.11 4.96 10.96
N LEU A 152 -1.89 5.42 9.99
CA LEU A 152 -2.62 6.67 10.06
C LEU A 152 -4.09 6.40 10.37
N MET A 153 -4.60 7.03 11.42
CA MET A 153 -6.04 7.05 11.69
C MET A 153 -6.68 8.08 10.76
N GLY A 154 -7.30 7.60 9.69
CA GLY A 154 -8.06 8.43 8.77
C GLY A 154 -9.48 8.69 9.26
N ASN A 155 -10.21 9.47 8.47
CA ASN A 155 -11.63 9.74 8.70
C ASN A 155 -12.45 8.44 8.73
N GLY A 156 -13.51 8.42 9.57
CA GLY A 156 -14.41 7.28 9.68
C GLY A 156 -13.86 6.07 10.45
N GLY A 157 -12.74 6.23 11.17
CA GLY A 157 -12.16 5.18 12.00
C GLY A 157 -11.37 4.11 11.22
N LYS A 158 -10.98 4.42 9.98
CA LYS A 158 -10.17 3.53 9.14
C LYS A 158 -8.69 3.76 9.40
N ILE A 159 -7.95 2.68 9.58
CA ILE A 159 -6.48 2.71 9.65
C ILE A 159 -5.92 2.52 8.25
N TRP A 160 -5.11 3.48 7.82
CA TRP A 160 -4.31 3.40 6.61
C TRP A 160 -2.89 3.01 6.95
N SER A 161 -2.30 2.17 6.11
CA SER A 161 -0.89 1.80 6.14
C SER A 161 -0.17 2.58 5.04
N ILE A 162 0.95 3.21 5.38
CA ILE A 162 1.81 3.95 4.44
C ILE A 162 3.28 3.50 4.56
N ASP A 163 4.14 4.06 3.72
CA ASP A 163 5.59 3.86 3.72
C ASP A 163 6.01 2.39 3.54
N HIS A 164 5.81 1.91 2.32
CA HIS A 164 6.06 0.53 1.90
C HIS A 164 7.28 0.39 0.99
N GLY A 165 8.11 1.44 0.86
CA GLY A 165 9.33 1.39 0.05
C GLY A 165 10.26 0.22 0.39
N LEU A 166 10.23 -0.31 1.62
CA LEU A 166 11.07 -1.41 2.10
C LEU A 166 10.30 -2.73 2.26
N THR A 167 9.64 -3.16 1.17
CA THR A 167 8.85 -4.40 1.06
C THR A 167 9.38 -5.32 -0.06
N PHE A 168 8.83 -6.53 -0.14
CA PHE A 168 9.04 -7.54 -1.18
C PHE A 168 10.43 -8.17 -1.30
N HIS A 169 11.37 -7.80 -0.43
CA HIS A 169 12.72 -8.39 -0.38
C HIS A 169 12.65 -9.92 -0.48
N SER A 170 13.58 -10.54 -1.23
CA SER A 170 13.62 -11.98 -1.47
C SER A 170 13.80 -12.81 -0.18
N ASP A 171 14.75 -12.44 0.67
CA ASP A 171 14.86 -12.98 2.03
C ASP A 171 13.72 -12.51 2.94
N MET A 172 13.24 -13.39 3.83
CA MET A 172 12.30 -13.05 4.89
C MET A 172 12.97 -12.10 5.91
N LYS A 173 12.47 -10.87 6.02
CA LYS A 173 13.06 -9.77 6.80
C LYS A 173 12.00 -8.94 7.55
N VAL A 174 10.82 -9.52 7.81
CA VAL A 174 9.71 -8.81 8.44
C VAL A 174 10.16 -8.12 9.74
N ARG A 175 9.99 -6.80 9.79
CA ARG A 175 10.15 -5.98 10.99
C ARG A 175 8.93 -5.09 11.09
N THR A 176 8.09 -5.41 12.06
CA THR A 176 6.86 -4.66 12.33
C THR A 176 6.80 -4.20 13.77
N VAL A 177 5.96 -3.21 14.06
CA VAL A 177 5.60 -2.82 15.44
C VAL A 177 4.40 -3.62 15.93
N ILE A 178 3.61 -4.21 15.02
CA ILE A 178 2.35 -4.89 15.32
C ILE A 178 2.62 -6.34 15.74
N TRP A 179 3.12 -6.53 16.96
CA TRP A 179 3.41 -7.86 17.52
C TRP A 179 2.32 -8.43 18.43
N ASP A 180 1.20 -7.71 18.62
CA ASP A 180 0.14 -8.10 19.56
C ASP A 180 -0.41 -9.49 19.28
N PHE A 181 -0.47 -9.88 18.01
CA PHE A 181 -1.13 -11.10 17.56
C PHE A 181 -0.20 -12.32 17.49
N CYS A 182 1.01 -12.25 18.04
CA CYS A 182 1.98 -13.36 17.99
C CYS A 182 1.35 -14.69 18.42
N GLY A 183 1.37 -15.69 17.52
CA GLY A 183 0.83 -17.02 17.78
C GLY A 183 -0.70 -17.13 17.72
N GLU A 184 -1.42 -16.03 17.52
CA GLU A 184 -2.85 -16.05 17.22
C GLU A 184 -3.09 -16.62 15.81
N PRO A 185 -4.21 -17.31 15.59
CA PRO A 185 -4.59 -17.74 14.24
C PRO A 185 -4.86 -16.54 13.34
N ILE A 186 -4.42 -16.63 12.08
CA ILE A 186 -4.77 -15.65 11.05
C ILE A 186 -6.26 -15.83 10.71
N PRO A 187 -7.06 -14.74 10.70
CA PRO A 187 -8.48 -14.83 10.40
C PRO A 187 -8.76 -15.54 9.06
N ALA A 188 -9.73 -16.46 9.07
CA ALA A 188 -10.10 -17.24 7.89
C ALA A 188 -10.42 -16.41 6.62
N PRO A 189 -11.06 -15.23 6.71
CA PRO A 189 -11.24 -14.37 5.53
C PRO A 189 -9.93 -13.92 4.90
N LEU A 190 -8.89 -13.66 5.69
CA LEU A 190 -7.57 -13.27 5.17
C LEU A 190 -6.90 -14.46 4.48
N LEU A 191 -6.92 -15.64 5.12
CA LEU A 191 -6.40 -16.87 4.52
C LEU A 191 -7.07 -17.16 3.16
N LYS A 192 -8.39 -16.95 3.06
CA LYS A 192 -9.13 -17.10 1.80
C LYS A 192 -8.63 -16.16 0.70
N SER A 193 -8.39 -14.88 1.00
CA SER A 193 -7.80 -13.93 0.04
C SER A 193 -6.39 -14.36 -0.38
N LEU A 194 -5.56 -14.82 0.57
CA LEU A 194 -4.20 -15.30 0.30
C LEU A 194 -4.19 -16.56 -0.58
N THR A 195 -5.09 -17.51 -0.32
CA THR A 195 -5.25 -18.71 -1.15
C THR A 195 -5.59 -18.33 -2.58
N LYS A 196 -6.54 -17.42 -2.78
CA LYS A 196 -6.92 -16.96 -4.12
C LYS A 196 -5.74 -16.30 -4.86
N LEU A 197 -4.99 -15.43 -4.19
CA LEU A 197 -3.79 -14.82 -4.78
C LEU A 197 -2.75 -15.88 -5.14
N ARG A 198 -2.53 -16.86 -4.25
CA ARG A 198 -1.59 -17.95 -4.47
C ARG A 198 -1.97 -18.79 -5.70
N GLU A 199 -3.25 -19.14 -5.85
CA GLU A 199 -3.77 -19.86 -7.03
C GLU A 199 -3.61 -19.05 -8.32
N GLN A 200 -3.89 -17.74 -8.28
CA GLN A 200 -3.69 -16.86 -9.43
C GLN A 200 -2.22 -16.82 -9.87
N LEU A 201 -1.29 -16.75 -8.91
CA LEU A 201 0.15 -16.75 -9.19
C LEU A 201 0.68 -18.09 -9.78
N ASP A 202 -0.08 -19.18 -9.71
CA ASP A 202 0.26 -20.45 -10.39
C ASP A 202 -0.33 -20.57 -11.80
N SER A 203 -1.25 -19.67 -12.16
CA SER A 203 -1.83 -19.65 -13.50
C SER A 203 -0.80 -19.13 -14.51
N PRO A 204 -0.95 -19.42 -15.81
CA PRO A 204 -0.14 -18.80 -16.85
C PRO A 204 -0.22 -17.27 -16.77
N VAL A 205 0.90 -16.58 -17.02
CA VAL A 205 0.99 -15.11 -16.91
C VAL A 205 -0.06 -14.41 -17.79
N ASP A 206 -0.34 -14.94 -18.98
CA ASP A 206 -1.36 -14.40 -19.90
C ASP A 206 -2.80 -14.47 -19.35
N SER A 207 -3.02 -15.17 -18.23
CA SER A 207 -4.31 -15.29 -17.55
C SER A 207 -4.41 -14.41 -16.30
N TYR A 208 -3.37 -13.61 -15.99
CA TYR A 208 -3.38 -12.75 -14.82
C TYR A 208 -4.42 -11.64 -14.96
N PRO A 209 -5.17 -11.31 -13.90
CA PRO A 209 -5.88 -10.04 -13.82
C PRO A 209 -4.90 -8.88 -13.95
N SER A 210 -5.33 -7.76 -14.53
CA SER A 210 -4.46 -6.60 -14.83
C SER A 210 -3.62 -6.13 -13.64
N LEU A 211 -4.22 -6.01 -12.45
CA LEU A 211 -3.49 -5.58 -11.25
C LEU A 211 -2.37 -6.56 -10.85
N LEU A 212 -2.59 -7.86 -11.04
CA LEU A 212 -1.59 -8.88 -10.74
C LEU A 212 -0.45 -8.84 -11.78
N GLU A 213 -0.79 -8.66 -13.06
CA GLU A 213 0.19 -8.46 -14.13
C GLU A 213 1.09 -7.24 -13.85
N GLU A 214 0.50 -6.13 -13.44
CA GLU A 214 1.24 -4.92 -13.03
C GLU A 214 2.15 -5.21 -11.82
N LEU A 215 1.64 -5.88 -10.79
CA LEU A 215 2.42 -6.22 -9.60
C LEU A 215 3.65 -7.07 -9.95
N VAL A 216 3.48 -8.14 -10.73
CA VAL A 216 4.61 -9.02 -11.10
C VAL A 216 5.60 -8.36 -12.05
N THR A 217 5.16 -7.35 -12.82
CA THR A 217 6.03 -6.58 -13.72
C THR A 217 6.91 -5.59 -12.95
N LEU A 218 6.43 -5.08 -11.81
CA LEU A 218 7.18 -4.14 -10.97
C LEU A 218 8.29 -4.82 -10.17
N LEU A 219 8.09 -6.09 -9.81
CA LEU A 219 8.99 -6.84 -8.95
C LEU A 219 10.00 -7.66 -9.77
N PRO A 220 11.27 -7.76 -9.35
CA PRO A 220 12.20 -8.74 -9.87
C PRO A 220 11.66 -10.17 -9.75
N PRO A 221 11.99 -11.08 -10.69
CA PRO A 221 11.49 -12.46 -10.67
C PRO A 221 11.72 -13.20 -9.35
N GLU A 222 12.87 -12.99 -8.72
CA GLU A 222 13.22 -13.58 -7.43
C GLU A 222 12.33 -13.09 -6.28
N GLU A 223 11.86 -11.83 -6.32
CA GLU A 223 10.93 -11.28 -5.33
C GLU A 223 9.51 -11.84 -5.53
N VAL A 224 9.11 -12.12 -6.77
CA VAL A 224 7.84 -12.80 -7.08
C VAL A 224 7.88 -14.26 -6.60
N VAL A 225 8.98 -14.97 -6.82
CA VAL A 225 9.18 -16.33 -6.27
C VAL A 225 9.15 -16.30 -4.74
N ALA A 226 9.81 -15.33 -4.10
CA ALA A 226 9.77 -15.18 -2.67
C ALA A 226 8.37 -14.84 -2.13
N LEU A 227 7.58 -14.04 -2.85
CA LEU A 227 6.18 -13.79 -2.52
C LEU A 227 5.35 -15.08 -2.52
N LYS A 228 5.53 -15.96 -3.52
CA LYS A 228 4.88 -17.28 -3.57
C LYS A 228 5.25 -18.13 -2.35
N HIS A 229 6.54 -18.23 -2.03
CA HIS A 229 7.01 -18.99 -0.86
C HIS A 229 6.47 -18.42 0.46
N ARG A 230 6.38 -17.09 0.59
CA ARG A 230 5.76 -16.46 1.75
C ARG A 230 4.28 -16.79 1.85
N LEU A 231 3.54 -16.74 0.75
CA LEU A 231 2.13 -17.15 0.72
C LEU A 231 1.97 -18.61 1.15
N ASP A 232 2.79 -19.52 0.63
CA ASP A 232 2.77 -20.95 0.99
C ASP A 232 3.00 -21.13 2.49
N TRP A 233 4.05 -20.50 3.03
CA TRP A 233 4.38 -20.56 4.46
C TRP A 233 3.26 -20.00 5.34
N VAL A 234 2.66 -18.86 4.99
CA VAL A 234 1.53 -18.28 5.74
C VAL A 234 0.30 -19.19 5.70
N LEU A 235 0.00 -19.82 4.56
CA LEU A 235 -1.14 -20.71 4.38
C LEU A 235 -0.96 -22.07 5.05
N GLU A 236 0.29 -22.49 5.27
CA GLU A 236 0.66 -23.67 6.03
C GLU A 236 0.57 -23.41 7.54
N GLU A 237 1.25 -22.37 8.04
CA GLU A 237 1.31 -22.06 9.48
C GLU A 237 -0.02 -21.54 10.03
N ARG A 238 -0.73 -20.71 9.25
CA ARG A 238 -2.05 -20.13 9.57
C ARG A 238 -2.10 -19.34 10.88
N ALA A 239 -0.96 -18.93 11.39
CA ALA A 239 -0.81 -18.15 12.62
C ALA A 239 0.22 -17.05 12.40
N PHE A 240 0.06 -15.93 13.12
CA PHE A 240 1.06 -14.87 13.08
C PHE A 240 2.37 -15.37 13.73
N PRO A 241 3.54 -15.14 13.10
CA PRO A 241 4.81 -15.59 13.66
C PRO A 241 5.07 -14.94 15.02
N GLY A 242 5.68 -15.72 15.92
CA GLY A 242 6.27 -15.15 17.12
C GLY A 242 7.58 -14.42 16.83
N LEU A 243 7.96 -13.54 17.75
CA LEU A 243 9.30 -12.94 17.76
C LEU A 243 10.39 -14.04 17.85
N PRO A 244 11.43 -14.02 17.00
CA PRO A 244 12.58 -14.90 17.16
C PRO A 244 13.16 -14.77 18.58
N GLY A 245 13.26 -15.89 19.32
CA GLY A 245 13.74 -15.91 20.70
C GLY A 245 12.69 -15.62 21.80
N ARG A 246 11.45 -15.24 21.44
CA ARG A 246 10.28 -15.33 22.34
C ARG A 246 9.42 -16.51 21.90
N GLY A 247 9.92 -17.72 22.17
CA GLY A 247 9.08 -18.92 22.10
C GLY A 247 7.83 -18.75 22.96
N ARG A 248 6.71 -19.33 22.50
CA ARG A 248 5.44 -19.45 23.21
C ARG A 248 5.67 -19.53 24.73
N ARG A 249 5.42 -18.43 25.42
CA ARG A 249 5.31 -18.43 26.87
C ARG A 249 3.90 -18.01 27.24
N ARG A 250 3.27 -18.95 27.95
CA ARG A 250 1.96 -18.94 28.60
C ARG A 250 0.87 -19.47 27.68
N GLY A 251 0.23 -20.58 27.99
CA GLY A 251 0.02 -21.22 29.29
C GLY A 251 -1.46 -21.52 29.39
#